data_AF-R1GSV4-F1
#
_entry.id   AF-R1GSV4-F1
#
_cell.length_a   1.000
_cell.length_b   1.000
_cell.length_c   1.000
_cell.angle_alpha   90.00
_cell.angle_beta   90.00
_cell.angle_gamma   90.00
#
_symmetry.space_group_name_H-M   'P 1'
#
loop_
_entity.id
_entity.type
_entity.pdbx_description
1 polymer ?
#
loop_
_entity_poly.entity_id
_entity_poly.type
_entity_poly.pdbx_seq_one_letter_code
_entity_poly.pdbx_strand_id
1 'polypeptide(L)'
;MWNNLPNEVILDIVAGAAEFDFTMLRSLQLVDRRLHGILRSYERSLCRGYAANQLLRIIPCFPDIISPQCGICSNVGCASGLSFSLLASIQRRSATVSALARRVFTLAPVCRCLHGWHRLFEAGMLLLYRLQERPEYDGKVAFVAAMPLRALVAVFIALTQSLRAAQRGGAGLMHRDLQPDDASARSDIHLVFEDLVLHVGPEFVLDTLDHDEKADQYAGLDEAQMDAADGSPPRKSLISQLKRAFALRAGCRVGEVAGKAMALAGTVPLRDLGDAGVVGLVRFHEWGESEDV
;
A
#
# COMPACT_ATOMS: atom_id res chain seq x y z
N MET A 1 -31.23 -26.09 8.76
CA MET A 1 -30.26 -27.21 8.81
C MET A 1 -29.14 -26.97 9.82
N TRP A 2 -28.59 -25.76 9.96
CA TRP A 2 -27.54 -25.41 10.95
C TRP A 2 -27.92 -25.67 12.42
N ASN A 3 -29.20 -25.53 12.78
CA ASN A 3 -29.65 -25.58 14.18
C ASN A 3 -29.38 -26.90 14.90
N ASN A 4 -29.18 -28.01 14.17
CA ASN A 4 -28.96 -29.33 14.76
C ASN A 4 -27.49 -29.77 14.73
N LEU A 5 -26.60 -29.00 14.08
CA LEU A 5 -25.17 -29.34 14.04
C LEU A 5 -24.48 -28.96 15.35
N PRO A 6 -23.54 -29.76 15.87
CA PRO A 6 -22.64 -29.36 16.96
C PRO A 6 -21.82 -28.13 16.59
N ASN A 7 -21.37 -27.36 17.60
CA ASN A 7 -20.60 -26.13 17.36
C ASN A 7 -19.28 -26.43 16.64
N GLU A 8 -18.65 -27.54 16.99
CA GLU A 8 -17.37 -28.02 16.45
C GLU A 8 -17.50 -28.25 14.94
N VAL A 9 -18.57 -28.92 14.51
CA VAL A 9 -18.84 -29.18 13.08
C VAL A 9 -19.06 -27.87 12.32
N ILE A 10 -19.75 -26.90 12.91
CA ILE A 10 -19.95 -25.58 12.30
C ILE A 10 -18.60 -24.87 12.13
N LEU A 11 -17.77 -24.87 13.18
CA LEU A 11 -16.45 -24.24 13.15
C LEU A 11 -15.52 -24.92 12.16
N ASP A 12 -15.54 -26.25 12.06
CA ASP A 12 -14.76 -27.01 11.09
C ASP A 12 -15.17 -26.69 9.65
N ILE A 13 -16.47 -26.57 9.38
CA ILE A 13 -16.98 -26.16 8.05
C ILE A 13 -16.48 -24.75 7.71
N VAL A 14 -16.59 -23.82 8.66
CA VAL A 14 -16.17 -22.41 8.44
C VAL A 14 -14.65 -22.31 8.27
N ALA A 15 -13.88 -22.97 9.13
CA ALA A 15 -12.41 -22.99 9.06
C ALA A 15 -11.89 -23.75 7.83
N GLY A 16 -12.66 -24.72 7.33
CA GLY A 16 -12.35 -25.52 6.14
C GLY A 16 -12.65 -24.83 4.82
N ALA A 17 -13.18 -23.61 4.82
CA ALA A 17 -13.35 -22.81 3.60
C ALA A 17 -12.00 -22.61 2.91
N ALA A 18 -11.96 -22.85 1.59
CA ALA A 18 -10.74 -22.79 0.78
C ALA A 18 -10.04 -21.42 0.87
N GLU A 19 -10.84 -20.35 0.94
CA GLU A 19 -10.37 -18.98 1.07
C GLU A 19 -11.17 -18.25 2.16
N PHE A 20 -10.49 -17.38 2.89
CA PHE A 20 -11.11 -16.47 3.84
C PHE A 20 -11.99 -15.49 3.06
N ASP A 21 -13.29 -15.51 3.31
CA ASP A 21 -14.23 -14.57 2.73
C ASP A 21 -15.02 -13.88 3.84
N PHE A 22 -14.68 -12.61 4.05
CA PHE A 22 -15.36 -11.76 5.04
C PHE A 22 -16.85 -11.56 4.72
N THR A 23 -17.22 -11.54 3.44
CA THR A 23 -18.62 -11.37 3.00
C THR A 23 -19.44 -12.60 3.34
N MET A 24 -18.88 -13.81 3.11
CA MET A 24 -19.46 -15.06 3.57
C MET A 24 -19.63 -15.07 5.09
N LEU A 25 -18.58 -14.73 5.86
CA LEU A 25 -18.65 -14.72 7.33
C LEU A 25 -19.70 -13.75 7.86
N ARG A 26 -19.78 -12.55 7.28
CA ARG A 26 -20.81 -11.56 7.62
C ARG A 26 -22.21 -12.06 7.27
N SER A 27 -22.37 -12.71 6.12
CA SER A 27 -23.64 -13.34 5.73
C SER A 27 -24.05 -14.41 6.73
N LEU A 28 -23.13 -15.29 7.13
CA LEU A 28 -23.39 -16.33 8.13
C LEU A 28 -23.80 -15.75 9.50
N GLN A 29 -23.19 -14.64 9.92
CA GLN A 29 -23.57 -13.93 11.14
C GLN A 29 -24.97 -13.30 11.09
N LEU A 30 -25.53 -13.08 9.90
CA LEU A 30 -26.87 -12.51 9.71
C LEU A 30 -27.96 -13.58 9.55
N VAL A 31 -27.60 -14.82 9.21
CA VAL A 31 -28.55 -15.91 8.96
C VAL A 31 -29.27 -16.36 10.23
N ASP A 32 -28.54 -16.51 11.35
CA ASP A 32 -29.08 -17.07 12.59
C ASP A 32 -28.36 -16.55 13.85
N ARG A 33 -29.09 -16.41 14.96
CA ARG A 33 -28.55 -15.90 16.24
C ARG A 33 -27.54 -16.86 16.89
N ARG A 34 -27.75 -18.18 16.78
CA ARG A 34 -26.80 -19.18 17.30
C ARG A 34 -25.51 -19.14 16.48
N LEU A 35 -25.59 -19.05 15.15
CA LEU A 35 -24.42 -18.88 14.29
C LEU A 35 -23.65 -17.60 14.63
N HIS A 36 -24.34 -16.47 14.80
CA HIS A 36 -23.73 -15.22 15.25
C HIS A 36 -22.97 -15.42 16.58
N GLY A 37 -23.61 -16.05 17.56
CA GLY A 37 -23.01 -16.35 18.86
C GLY A 37 -21.75 -17.21 18.73
N ILE A 38 -21.80 -18.30 17.98
CA ILE A 38 -20.65 -19.19 17.75
C ILE A 38 -19.51 -18.44 17.07
N LEU A 39 -19.78 -17.77 15.94
CA LEU A 39 -18.74 -17.07 15.20
C LEU A 39 -18.08 -15.97 16.02
N ARG A 40 -18.85 -15.28 16.87
CA ARG A 40 -18.32 -14.24 17.77
C ARG A 40 -17.52 -14.84 18.93
N SER A 41 -17.98 -15.92 19.54
CA SER A 41 -17.28 -16.60 20.64
C SER A 41 -15.95 -17.22 20.19
N TYR A 42 -15.88 -17.69 18.94
CA TYR A 42 -14.71 -18.38 18.39
C TYR A 42 -13.93 -17.55 17.35
N GLU A 43 -14.26 -16.27 17.17
CA GLU A 43 -13.65 -15.37 16.18
C GLU A 43 -12.12 -15.43 16.23
N ARG A 44 -11.56 -15.35 17.43
CA ARG A 44 -10.11 -15.39 17.66
C ARG A 44 -9.47 -16.70 17.19
N SER A 45 -10.11 -17.83 17.46
CA SER A 45 -9.59 -19.15 17.06
C SER A 45 -9.63 -19.30 15.54
N LEU A 46 -10.75 -18.90 14.93
CA LEU A 46 -10.93 -18.91 13.48
C LEU A 46 -9.91 -17.97 12.79
N CYS A 47 -9.76 -16.74 13.29
CA CYS A 47 -8.79 -15.79 12.75
C CYS A 47 -7.36 -16.29 12.86
N ARG A 48 -7.00 -16.96 13.97
CA ARG A 48 -5.68 -17.60 14.10
C ARG A 48 -5.49 -18.69 13.05
N GLY A 49 -6.51 -19.50 12.80
CA GLY A 49 -6.51 -20.52 11.74
C GLY A 49 -6.29 -19.90 10.35
N TYR A 50 -7.09 -18.90 9.97
CA TYR A 50 -6.95 -18.21 8.69
C TYR A 50 -5.59 -17.51 8.55
N ALA A 51 -5.11 -16.85 9.61
CA ALA A 51 -3.80 -16.20 9.62
C ALA A 51 -2.66 -17.19 9.37
N ALA A 52 -2.68 -18.34 10.05
CA ALA A 52 -1.64 -19.35 9.93
C ALA A 52 -1.70 -20.12 8.61
N ASN A 53 -2.90 -20.45 8.13
CA ASN A 53 -3.06 -21.37 7.00
C ASN A 53 -3.16 -20.66 5.64
N GLN A 54 -3.72 -19.44 5.60
CA GLN A 54 -4.05 -18.78 4.34
C GLN A 54 -3.33 -17.44 4.16
N LEU A 55 -3.14 -16.68 5.24
CA LEU A 55 -2.59 -15.32 5.17
C LEU A 55 -1.15 -15.20 5.67
N LEU A 56 -0.47 -16.32 5.93
CA LEU A 56 0.86 -16.36 6.54
C LEU A 56 1.90 -15.50 5.82
N ARG A 57 1.83 -15.46 4.47
CA ARG A 57 2.75 -14.67 3.64
C ARG A 57 2.34 -13.22 3.46
N ILE A 58 1.05 -12.91 3.64
CA ILE A 58 0.47 -11.59 3.36
C ILE A 58 0.56 -10.71 4.60
N ILE A 59 0.23 -11.25 5.78
CA ILE A 59 0.20 -10.50 7.04
C ILE A 59 1.53 -9.76 7.30
N PRO A 60 2.73 -10.36 7.08
CA PRO A 60 3.99 -9.66 7.31
C PRO A 60 4.18 -8.37 6.49
N CYS A 61 3.49 -8.22 5.36
CA CYS A 61 3.53 -7.05 4.49
C CYS A 61 2.77 -5.83 5.04
N PHE A 62 1.97 -5.99 6.10
CA PHE A 62 1.14 -4.93 6.69
C PHE A 62 1.47 -4.68 8.16
N PRO A 63 2.71 -4.26 8.49
CA PRO A 63 3.19 -4.18 9.87
C PRO A 63 2.42 -3.15 10.72
N ASP A 64 1.90 -2.08 10.12
CA ASP A 64 1.23 -1.00 10.87
C ASP A 64 -0.22 -1.35 11.25
N ILE A 65 -0.87 -2.27 10.53
CA ILE A 65 -2.25 -2.70 10.84
C ILE A 65 -2.26 -3.69 12.01
N ILE A 66 -1.18 -4.47 12.14
CA ILE A 66 -1.02 -5.41 13.25
C ILE A 66 -0.41 -4.64 14.40
N SER A 67 -1.25 -4.26 15.36
CA SER A 67 -0.77 -3.52 16.51
C SER A 67 0.41 -4.26 17.19
N PRO A 68 1.55 -3.60 17.47
CA PRO A 68 2.70 -4.20 18.16
C PRO A 68 2.42 -4.55 19.63
N GLN A 69 1.16 -4.56 20.06
CA GLN A 69 0.69 -4.60 21.44
C GLN A 69 0.85 -5.93 22.20
N CYS A 70 1.67 -6.88 21.73
CA CYS A 70 2.35 -7.73 22.71
C CYS A 70 3.85 -7.62 22.53
N GLY A 71 4.51 -6.96 23.48
CA GLY A 71 5.97 -7.03 23.62
C GLY A 71 6.51 -8.43 23.98
N ILE A 72 5.71 -9.48 23.81
CA ILE A 72 6.00 -10.87 24.21
C ILE A 72 5.98 -11.81 22.99
N CYS A 73 5.16 -11.54 21.98
CA CYS A 73 4.98 -12.46 20.85
C CYS A 73 5.82 -11.99 19.65
N SER A 74 6.97 -12.64 19.47
CA SER A 74 7.88 -12.42 18.33
C SER A 74 7.32 -12.94 16.99
N ASN A 75 6.27 -13.76 17.03
CA ASN A 75 5.62 -14.33 15.86
C ASN A 75 4.35 -13.56 15.49
N VAL A 76 4.14 -13.45 14.18
CA VAL A 76 3.05 -12.73 13.50
C VAL A 76 1.72 -12.80 14.27
N GLY A 77 1.28 -11.64 14.78
CA GLY A 77 -0.01 -11.46 15.41
C GLY A 77 -0.02 -11.88 16.88
N CYS A 78 0.03 -10.90 17.78
CA CYS A 78 -0.52 -11.15 19.10
C CYS A 78 -1.94 -11.68 18.92
N ALA A 79 -2.22 -12.86 19.44
CA ALA A 79 -3.54 -13.46 19.30
C ALA A 79 -4.66 -12.56 19.85
N SER A 80 -4.38 -11.55 20.69
CA SER A 80 -5.39 -10.65 21.24
C SER A 80 -5.95 -9.64 20.23
N GLY A 81 -5.24 -9.36 19.14
CA GLY A 81 -5.64 -8.33 18.15
C GLY A 81 -6.27 -8.88 16.86
N LEU A 82 -6.31 -10.20 16.67
CA LEU A 82 -6.86 -10.80 15.46
C LEU A 82 -8.40 -10.79 15.48
N SER A 83 -8.99 -10.16 14.47
CA SER A 83 -10.43 -10.11 14.22
C SER A 83 -10.74 -10.37 12.75
N PHE A 84 -11.99 -10.70 12.43
CA PHE A 84 -12.42 -10.86 11.05
C PHE A 84 -12.28 -9.55 10.26
N SER A 85 -12.55 -8.41 10.90
CA SER A 85 -12.39 -7.09 10.27
C SER A 85 -10.92 -6.77 9.93
N LEU A 86 -9.99 -7.15 10.81
CA LEU A 86 -8.56 -6.97 10.56
C LEU A 86 -8.10 -7.82 9.37
N LEU A 87 -8.45 -9.11 9.37
CA LEU A 87 -8.09 -10.02 8.28
C LEU A 87 -8.72 -9.57 6.95
N ALA A 88 -9.96 -9.09 6.98
CA ALA A 88 -10.64 -8.53 5.81
C ALA A 88 -9.91 -7.30 5.26
N SER A 89 -9.43 -6.40 6.13
CA SER A 89 -8.64 -5.24 5.72
C SER A 89 -7.34 -5.67 5.04
N ILE A 90 -6.60 -6.60 5.65
CA ILE A 90 -5.34 -7.15 5.10
C ILE A 90 -5.57 -7.80 3.74
N GLN A 91 -6.59 -8.65 3.62
CA GLN A 91 -6.93 -9.32 2.37
C GLN A 91 -7.33 -8.31 1.29
N ARG A 92 -8.18 -7.34 1.62
CA ARG A 92 -8.60 -6.28 0.70
C ARG A 92 -7.40 -5.52 0.16
N ARG A 93 -6.51 -5.03 1.03
CA ARG A 93 -5.32 -4.29 0.61
C ARG A 93 -4.38 -5.15 -0.25
N SER A 94 -4.18 -6.42 0.12
CA SER A 94 -3.40 -7.36 -0.68
C SER A 94 -3.99 -7.56 -2.09
N ALA A 95 -5.32 -7.71 -2.17
CA ALA A 95 -6.03 -7.81 -3.43
C ALA A 95 -5.90 -6.52 -4.25
N THR A 96 -6.00 -5.34 -3.62
CA THR A 96 -5.77 -4.04 -4.28
C THR A 96 -4.36 -3.95 -4.85
N VAL A 97 -3.31 -4.27 -4.09
CA VAL A 97 -1.91 -4.27 -4.58
C VAL A 97 -1.76 -5.20 -5.78
N SER A 98 -2.32 -6.41 -5.70
CA SER A 98 -2.26 -7.39 -6.80
C SER A 98 -2.99 -6.91 -8.05
N ALA A 99 -4.17 -6.30 -7.87
CA ALA A 99 -4.96 -5.74 -8.96
C ALA A 99 -4.23 -4.54 -9.62
N LEU A 100 -3.67 -3.65 -8.82
CA LEU A 100 -2.87 -2.51 -9.27
C LEU A 100 -1.64 -2.97 -10.05
N ALA A 101 -0.86 -3.92 -9.52
CA ALA A 101 0.31 -4.44 -10.22
C ALA A 101 -0.08 -4.96 -11.61
N ARG A 102 -1.13 -5.76 -11.71
CA ARG A 102 -1.62 -6.25 -13.01
C ARG A 102 -2.04 -5.10 -13.94
N ARG A 103 -2.88 -4.17 -13.48
CA ARG A 103 -3.40 -3.08 -14.32
C ARG A 103 -2.31 -2.10 -14.76
N VAL A 104 -1.48 -1.65 -13.81
CA VAL A 104 -0.40 -0.69 -14.07
C VAL A 104 0.58 -1.25 -15.10
N PHE A 105 1.03 -2.49 -14.96
CA PHE A 105 1.98 -3.07 -15.93
C PHE A 105 1.33 -3.50 -17.26
N THR A 106 0.01 -3.64 -17.31
CA THR A 106 -0.73 -3.81 -18.58
C THR A 106 -0.73 -2.49 -19.37
N LEU A 107 -1.02 -1.36 -18.70
CA LEU A 107 -1.06 -0.04 -19.33
C LEU A 107 0.33 0.54 -19.59
N ALA A 108 1.24 0.37 -18.63
CA ALA A 108 2.61 0.87 -18.65
C ALA A 108 3.63 -0.28 -18.58
N PRO A 109 3.76 -1.13 -19.62
CA PRO A 109 4.74 -2.21 -19.64
C PRO A 109 6.16 -1.67 -19.50
N VAL A 110 6.98 -2.47 -18.82
CA VAL A 110 8.42 -2.25 -18.64
C VAL A 110 9.19 -3.31 -19.41
N CYS A 111 10.46 -3.02 -19.72
CA CYS A 111 11.34 -4.01 -20.35
C CYS A 111 11.37 -5.29 -19.52
N ARG A 112 11.32 -6.45 -20.18
CA ARG A 112 11.50 -7.76 -19.50
C ARG A 112 12.84 -7.85 -18.78
N CYS A 113 13.84 -7.07 -19.16
CA CYS A 113 15.11 -6.96 -18.45
C CYS A 113 14.99 -6.39 -17.02
N LEU A 114 13.82 -5.87 -16.64
CA LEU A 114 13.55 -5.21 -15.36
C LEU A 114 12.58 -6.04 -14.49
N HIS A 115 12.73 -7.37 -14.42
CA HIS A 115 11.84 -8.24 -13.64
C HIS A 115 11.65 -7.80 -12.17
N GLY A 116 12.68 -7.24 -11.54
CA GLY A 116 12.60 -6.70 -10.17
C GLY A 116 11.62 -5.53 -9.98
N TRP A 117 11.20 -4.87 -11.06
CA TRP A 117 10.32 -3.71 -10.97
C TRP A 117 8.92 -4.05 -10.47
N HIS A 118 8.40 -5.24 -10.77
CA HIS A 118 7.13 -5.68 -10.22
C HIS A 118 7.17 -5.75 -8.69
N ARG A 119 8.24 -6.32 -8.14
CA ARG A 119 8.42 -6.46 -6.69
C ARG A 119 8.73 -5.14 -6.00
N LEU A 120 9.49 -4.26 -6.65
CA LEU A 120 9.70 -2.89 -6.17
C LEU A 120 8.40 -2.08 -6.17
N PHE A 121 7.59 -2.21 -7.22
CA PHE A 121 6.28 -1.60 -7.30
C PHE A 121 5.35 -2.10 -6.18
N GLU A 122 5.26 -3.42 -5.98
CA GLU A 122 4.49 -4.02 -4.88
C GLU A 122 4.96 -3.48 -3.51
N ALA A 123 6.26 -3.46 -3.26
CA ALA A 123 6.82 -2.91 -2.03
C ALA A 123 6.49 -1.41 -1.84
N GLY A 124 6.56 -0.63 -2.93
CA GLY A 124 6.19 0.78 -2.92
C GLY A 124 4.72 0.99 -2.58
N MET A 125 3.81 0.17 -3.13
CA MET A 125 2.38 0.21 -2.80
C MET A 125 2.10 -0.15 -1.33
N LEU A 126 2.81 -1.15 -0.79
CA LEU A 126 2.72 -1.50 0.63
C LEU A 126 3.23 -0.36 1.54
N LEU A 127 4.29 0.34 1.14
CA LEU A 127 4.78 1.53 1.84
C LEU A 127 3.80 2.72 1.76
N LEU A 128 3.11 2.88 0.63
CA LEU A 128 2.05 3.89 0.48
C LEU A 128 0.86 3.60 1.40
N TYR A 129 0.47 2.33 1.57
CA TYR A 129 -0.51 1.94 2.58
C TYR A 129 -0.06 2.32 3.99
N ARG A 130 1.21 2.09 4.34
CA ARG A 130 1.74 2.54 5.63
C ARG A 130 1.65 4.06 5.78
N LEU A 131 2.05 4.81 4.75
CA LEU A 131 1.94 6.27 4.75
C LEU A 131 0.49 6.74 4.94
N GLN A 132 -0.47 6.08 4.31
CA GLN A 132 -1.91 6.37 4.41
C GLN A 132 -2.46 6.16 5.83
N GLU A 133 -1.96 5.18 6.60
CA GLU A 133 -2.40 4.97 7.99
C GLU A 133 -2.05 6.13 8.95
N ARG A 134 -1.28 7.11 8.48
CA ARG A 134 -0.91 8.30 9.26
C ARG A 134 -1.86 9.44 8.87
N PRO A 135 -2.84 9.79 9.72
CA PRO A 135 -3.85 10.79 9.36
C PRO A 135 -3.28 12.21 9.32
N GLU A 136 -2.27 12.48 10.15
CA GLU A 136 -1.66 13.80 10.25
C GLU A 136 -0.53 13.99 9.24
N TYR A 137 -0.50 15.16 8.60
CA TYR A 137 0.55 15.55 7.65
C TYR A 137 1.95 15.44 8.27
N ASP A 138 2.15 15.90 9.51
CA ASP A 138 3.47 15.84 10.16
C ASP A 138 3.91 14.40 10.42
N GLY A 139 2.97 13.51 10.74
CA GLY A 139 3.22 12.07 10.85
C GLY A 139 3.66 11.45 9.52
N LYS A 140 3.07 11.88 8.41
CA LYS A 140 3.47 11.47 7.05
C LYS A 140 4.88 11.95 6.70
N VAL A 141 5.19 13.22 6.97
CA VAL A 141 6.53 13.79 6.74
C VAL A 141 7.59 13.07 7.57
N ALA A 142 7.33 12.85 8.86
CA ALA A 142 8.22 12.12 9.74
C ALA A 142 8.49 10.69 9.24
N PHE A 143 7.44 10.01 8.74
CA PHE A 143 7.59 8.67 8.16
C PHE A 143 8.45 8.69 6.90
N VAL A 144 8.21 9.62 5.97
CA VAL A 144 9.02 9.79 4.76
C VAL A 144 10.49 10.08 5.10
N ALA A 145 10.75 10.96 6.07
CA ALA A 145 12.11 11.29 6.51
C ALA A 145 12.85 10.10 7.16
N ALA A 146 12.10 9.22 7.84
CA ALA A 146 12.61 8.01 8.47
C ALA A 146 12.88 6.87 7.48
N MET A 147 12.32 6.91 6.26
CA MET A 147 12.50 5.83 5.29
C MET A 147 13.98 5.63 4.91
N PRO A 148 14.47 4.39 4.86
CA PRO A 148 15.77 4.09 4.27
C PRO A 148 15.74 4.35 2.76
N LEU A 149 16.92 4.62 2.17
CA LEU A 149 17.04 4.97 0.76
C LEU A 149 16.35 3.95 -0.17
N ARG A 150 16.51 2.66 0.12
CA ARG A 150 15.89 1.57 -0.65
C ARG A 150 14.35 1.64 -0.65
N ALA A 151 13.74 2.01 0.48
CA ALA A 151 12.29 2.15 0.58
C ALA A 151 11.81 3.38 -0.20
N LEU A 152 12.56 4.48 -0.15
CA LEU A 152 12.30 5.65 -0.99
C LEU A 152 12.33 5.30 -2.48
N VAL A 153 13.33 4.50 -2.93
CA VAL A 153 13.38 4.00 -4.32
C VAL A 153 12.10 3.24 -4.69
N ALA A 154 11.62 2.33 -3.84
CA ALA A 154 10.40 1.57 -4.10
C ALA A 154 9.17 2.48 -4.23
N VAL A 155 9.02 3.49 -3.36
CA VAL A 155 7.94 4.49 -3.48
C VAL A 155 8.06 5.27 -4.79
N PHE A 156 9.26 5.71 -5.19
CA PHE A 156 9.44 6.39 -6.49
C PHE A 156 9.08 5.51 -7.69
N ILE A 157 9.43 4.22 -7.65
CA ILE A 157 9.03 3.27 -8.71
C ILE A 157 7.51 3.13 -8.74
N ALA A 158 6.85 2.98 -7.58
CA ALA A 158 5.40 2.90 -7.49
C ALA A 158 4.71 4.15 -8.06
N LEU A 159 5.14 5.35 -7.66
CA LEU A 159 4.61 6.61 -8.17
C LEU A 159 4.83 6.75 -9.68
N THR A 160 6.05 6.49 -10.16
CA THR A 160 6.38 6.64 -11.58
C THR A 160 5.57 5.68 -12.46
N GLN A 161 5.44 4.41 -12.05
CA GLN A 161 4.66 3.45 -12.83
C GLN A 161 3.17 3.76 -12.78
N SER A 162 2.65 4.19 -11.63
CA SER A 162 1.25 4.60 -11.49
C SER A 162 0.93 5.80 -12.38
N LEU A 163 1.78 6.82 -12.37
CA LEU A 163 1.66 8.00 -13.23
C LEU A 163 1.66 7.60 -14.71
N ARG A 164 2.60 6.74 -15.14
CA ARG A 164 2.66 6.26 -16.52
C ARG A 164 1.42 5.46 -16.93
N ALA A 165 0.84 4.68 -16.02
CA ALA A 165 -0.39 3.96 -16.29
C ALA A 165 -1.59 4.91 -16.39
N ALA A 166 -1.71 5.86 -15.45
CA ALA A 166 -2.75 6.88 -15.47
C ALA A 166 -2.69 7.74 -16.74
N GLN A 167 -1.49 8.08 -17.21
CA GLN A 167 -1.28 8.77 -18.49
C GLN A 167 -1.79 8.00 -19.71
N ARG A 168 -1.84 6.67 -19.64
CA ARG A 168 -2.19 5.81 -20.78
C ARG A 168 -3.60 5.26 -20.74
N GLY A 169 -4.24 5.24 -19.58
CA GLY A 169 -5.57 4.66 -19.43
C GLY A 169 -6.30 5.08 -18.16
N GLY A 170 -5.88 6.17 -17.51
CA GLY A 170 -6.65 6.82 -16.45
C GLY A 170 -7.67 7.80 -17.02
N ALA A 171 -8.59 8.26 -16.17
CA ALA A 171 -9.60 9.25 -16.53
C ALA A 171 -9.10 10.72 -16.45
N GLY A 172 -9.91 11.64 -16.99
CA GLY A 172 -9.76 13.08 -16.78
C GLY A 172 -8.43 13.67 -17.27
N LEU A 173 -7.95 14.71 -16.58
CA LEU A 173 -6.71 15.43 -16.92
C LEU A 173 -5.44 14.56 -16.84
N MET A 174 -5.53 13.38 -16.23
CA MET A 174 -4.41 12.45 -16.21
C MET A 174 -4.20 11.78 -17.56
N HIS A 175 -5.26 11.54 -18.33
CA HIS A 175 -5.16 10.89 -19.64
C HIS A 175 -4.34 11.76 -20.61
N ARG A 176 -3.38 11.17 -21.31
CA ARG A 176 -2.46 11.89 -22.21
C ARG A 176 -3.19 12.76 -23.25
N ASP A 177 -4.30 12.27 -23.78
CA ASP A 177 -5.05 12.98 -24.83
C ASP A 177 -5.86 14.19 -24.30
N LEU A 178 -6.02 14.29 -22.98
CA LEU A 178 -6.74 15.38 -22.31
C LEU A 178 -5.79 16.32 -21.56
N GLN A 179 -4.47 16.06 -21.62
CA GLN A 179 -3.47 16.91 -20.97
C GLN A 179 -3.26 18.22 -21.73
N PRO A 180 -2.94 19.32 -21.04
CA PRO A 180 -2.62 20.58 -21.67
C PRO A 180 -1.37 20.48 -22.57
N ASP A 181 -1.32 21.28 -23.62
CA ASP A 181 -0.14 21.36 -24.50
C ASP A 181 1.06 22.01 -23.78
N ASP A 182 0.78 22.93 -22.86
CA ASP A 182 1.78 23.59 -22.03
C ASP A 182 2.50 22.60 -21.11
N ALA A 183 3.84 22.61 -21.17
CA ALA A 183 4.66 21.67 -20.43
C ALA A 183 4.64 21.93 -18.91
N SER A 184 4.46 23.18 -18.49
CA SER A 184 4.37 23.54 -17.07
C SER A 184 3.08 23.00 -16.48
N ALA A 185 1.95 23.29 -17.13
CA ALA A 185 0.63 22.82 -16.70
C ALA A 185 0.56 21.28 -16.62
N ARG A 186 1.18 20.55 -17.57
CA ARG A 186 1.29 19.08 -17.47
C ARG A 186 2.10 18.64 -16.26
N SER A 187 3.22 19.30 -16.01
CA SER A 187 4.06 18.99 -14.85
C SER A 187 3.30 19.20 -13.55
N ASP A 188 2.49 20.26 -13.46
CA ASP A 188 1.68 20.55 -12.28
C ASP A 188 0.63 19.45 -12.04
N ILE A 189 -0.08 19.02 -13.09
CA ILE A 189 -1.02 17.89 -13.02
C ILE A 189 -0.33 16.61 -12.51
N HIS A 190 0.88 16.30 -13.03
CA HIS A 190 1.61 15.11 -12.59
C HIS A 190 2.06 15.21 -11.14
N LEU A 191 2.50 16.39 -10.69
CA LEU A 191 2.87 16.63 -9.30
C LEU A 191 1.67 16.51 -8.35
N VAL A 192 0.51 17.04 -8.75
CA VAL A 192 -0.74 16.91 -8.00
C VAL A 192 -1.14 15.45 -7.86
N PHE A 193 -1.06 14.67 -8.95
CA PHE A 193 -1.33 13.24 -8.90
C PHE A 193 -0.37 12.49 -7.96
N GLU A 194 0.93 12.72 -8.07
CA GLU A 194 1.92 12.12 -7.17
C GLU A 194 1.62 12.44 -5.70
N ASP A 195 1.23 13.69 -5.42
CA ASP A 195 0.91 14.14 -4.06
C ASP A 195 -0.39 13.51 -3.53
N LEU A 196 -1.43 13.39 -4.38
CA LEU A 196 -2.66 12.70 -4.04
C LEU A 196 -2.43 11.23 -3.71
N VAL A 197 -1.56 10.53 -4.45
CA VAL A 197 -1.21 9.15 -4.12
C VAL A 197 -0.55 9.05 -2.74
N LEU A 198 0.29 10.02 -2.35
CA LEU A 198 0.91 10.08 -1.02
C LEU A 198 -0.09 10.44 0.09
N HIS A 199 -1.13 11.21 -0.24
CA HIS A 199 -2.19 11.63 0.67
C HIS A 199 -3.27 10.56 0.86
N VAL A 200 -3.82 10.02 -0.22
CA VAL A 200 -4.98 9.14 -0.23
C VAL A 200 -4.56 7.68 -0.16
N GLY A 201 -3.45 7.30 -0.78
CA GLY A 201 -2.92 5.94 -0.80
C GLY A 201 -3.22 5.19 -2.10
N PRO A 202 -2.96 3.87 -2.13
CA PRO A 202 -3.05 3.05 -3.34
C PRO A 202 -4.45 2.98 -3.97
N GLU A 203 -5.53 3.06 -3.18
CA GLU A 203 -6.90 3.06 -3.70
C GLU A 203 -7.13 4.18 -4.72
N PHE A 204 -6.56 5.37 -4.51
CA PHE A 204 -6.69 6.48 -5.45
C PHE A 204 -6.13 6.15 -6.85
N VAL A 205 -5.03 5.39 -6.91
CA VAL A 205 -4.49 4.92 -8.19
C VAL A 205 -5.48 3.98 -8.87
N LEU A 206 -6.08 3.07 -8.11
CA LEU A 206 -7.05 2.11 -8.66
C LEU A 206 -8.29 2.84 -9.17
N ASP A 207 -8.85 3.74 -8.38
CA ASP A 207 -10.02 4.55 -8.73
C ASP A 207 -9.75 5.40 -10.00
N THR A 208 -8.56 5.98 -10.12
CA THR A 208 -8.14 6.74 -11.32
C THR A 208 -8.08 5.86 -12.57
N LEU A 209 -7.60 4.62 -12.45
CA LEU A 209 -7.51 3.66 -13.57
C LEU A 209 -8.88 3.03 -13.90
N ASP A 210 -9.78 2.97 -12.93
CA ASP A 210 -11.11 2.39 -13.07
C ASP A 210 -12.14 3.42 -13.55
N HIS A 211 -11.72 4.68 -13.74
CA HIS A 211 -12.58 5.81 -14.13
C HIS A 211 -13.72 6.02 -13.13
N ASP A 212 -13.46 5.80 -11.84
CA ASP A 212 -14.41 6.11 -10.77
C ASP A 212 -14.49 7.63 -10.60
N GLU A 213 -15.70 8.20 -10.62
CA GLU A 213 -15.97 9.63 -10.41
C GLU A 213 -15.41 10.16 -9.08
N LYS A 214 -15.16 9.28 -8.11
CA LYS A 214 -14.47 9.65 -6.86
C LYS A 214 -13.08 10.21 -7.10
N ALA A 215 -12.39 9.83 -8.16
CA ALA A 215 -11.08 10.37 -8.50
C ALA A 215 -11.14 11.90 -8.72
N ASP A 216 -12.25 12.40 -9.27
CA ASP A 216 -12.46 13.82 -9.54
C ASP A 216 -12.77 14.62 -8.26
N GLN A 217 -13.25 13.96 -7.20
CA GLN A 217 -13.52 14.59 -5.90
C GLN A 217 -12.24 15.07 -5.19
N TYR A 218 -11.08 14.57 -5.61
CA TYR A 218 -9.78 14.96 -5.06
C TYR A 218 -9.18 16.22 -5.71
N ALA A 219 -9.89 16.86 -6.65
CA ALA A 219 -9.46 18.07 -7.34
C ALA A 219 -9.41 19.34 -6.47
N GLY A 220 -9.90 19.29 -5.22
CA GLY A 220 -9.87 20.43 -4.28
C GLY A 220 -8.49 20.79 -3.70
N LEU A 221 -7.39 20.26 -4.25
CA LEU A 221 -6.04 20.47 -3.71
C LEU A 221 -5.46 21.86 -3.95
N ASP A 222 -6.03 22.65 -4.86
CA ASP A 222 -5.62 24.04 -5.04
C ASP A 222 -5.76 24.79 -3.70
N GLU A 223 -6.80 24.51 -2.92
CA GLU A 223 -7.01 25.10 -1.59
C GLU A 223 -5.91 24.73 -0.59
N ALA A 224 -5.27 23.55 -0.73
CA ALA A 224 -4.19 23.10 0.14
C ALA A 224 -2.82 23.73 -0.21
N GLN A 225 -2.70 24.31 -1.40
CA GLN A 225 -1.49 25.00 -1.87
C GLN A 225 -1.57 26.53 -1.72
N MET A 226 -2.73 27.07 -1.35
CA MET A 226 -2.88 28.49 -1.04
C MET A 226 -2.31 28.82 0.34
N ASP A 227 -1.89 30.08 0.51
CA ASP A 227 -1.56 30.62 1.83
C ASP A 227 -2.75 30.39 2.77
N ALA A 228 -2.47 29.95 4.00
CA ALA A 228 -3.51 29.82 4.99
C ALA A 228 -4.10 31.21 5.30
N ALA A 229 -5.34 31.24 5.80
CA ALA A 229 -6.02 32.50 6.13
C ALA A 229 -5.27 33.36 7.17
N ASP A 230 -4.30 32.78 7.89
CA ASP A 230 -3.41 33.45 8.83
C ASP A 230 -2.12 34.02 8.19
N GLY A 231 -1.95 33.89 6.88
CA GLY A 231 -0.77 34.32 6.14
C GLY A 231 0.46 33.43 6.33
N SER A 232 0.32 32.26 6.97
CA SER A 232 1.41 31.28 7.02
C SER A 232 1.64 30.67 5.63
N PRO A 233 2.92 30.45 5.25
CA PRO A 233 3.24 29.92 3.93
C PRO A 233 2.65 28.51 3.77
N PRO A 234 2.26 28.13 2.54
CA PRO A 234 1.66 26.83 2.30
C PRO A 234 2.60 25.73 2.73
N ARG A 235 2.01 24.68 3.29
CA ARG A 235 2.75 23.47 3.63
C ARG A 235 3.34 22.92 2.33
N LYS A 236 4.58 22.45 2.41
CA LYS A 236 5.24 21.84 1.25
C LYS A 236 4.53 20.52 0.93
N SER A 237 4.31 20.24 -0.34
CA SER A 237 3.70 18.97 -0.75
C SER A 237 4.49 17.74 -0.27
N LEU A 238 3.81 16.63 -0.01
CA LEU A 238 4.44 15.37 0.39
C LEU A 238 5.41 14.87 -0.69
N ILE A 239 5.12 15.09 -1.97
CA ILE A 239 6.04 14.74 -3.06
C ILE A 239 7.34 15.57 -2.98
N SER A 240 7.27 16.84 -2.57
CA SER A 240 8.46 17.67 -2.33
C SER A 240 9.28 17.13 -1.16
N GLN A 241 8.60 16.70 -0.08
CA GLN A 241 9.26 16.09 1.09
C GLN A 241 9.92 14.75 0.73
N LEU A 242 9.26 13.91 -0.06
CA LEU A 242 9.79 12.65 -0.58
C LEU A 242 11.06 12.87 -1.42
N LYS A 243 11.01 13.80 -2.38
CA LYS A 243 12.15 14.15 -3.24
C LYS A 243 13.33 14.67 -2.41
N ARG A 244 13.09 15.48 -1.38
CA ARG A 244 14.16 15.98 -0.49
C ARG A 244 14.73 14.90 0.42
N ALA A 245 13.89 14.06 1.02
CA ALA A 245 14.34 12.93 1.83
C ALA A 245 15.23 11.99 1.01
N PHE A 246 14.83 11.70 -0.23
CA PHE A 246 15.66 10.93 -1.15
C PHE A 246 16.97 11.64 -1.46
N ALA A 247 16.93 12.91 -1.88
CA ALA A 247 18.12 13.67 -2.25
C ALA A 247 19.15 13.69 -1.12
N LEU A 248 18.69 13.92 0.12
CA LEU A 248 19.52 13.89 1.33
C LEU A 248 20.16 12.50 1.55
N ARG A 249 19.37 11.42 1.48
CA ARG A 249 19.84 10.04 1.72
C ARG A 249 20.74 9.52 0.61
N ALA A 250 20.53 9.95 -0.63
CA ALA A 250 21.27 9.51 -1.81
C ALA A 250 22.50 10.37 -2.11
N GLY A 251 22.68 11.50 -1.39
CA GLY A 251 23.74 12.47 -1.65
C GLY A 251 23.66 13.08 -3.05
N CYS A 252 22.45 13.42 -3.52
CA CYS A 252 22.22 14.00 -4.85
C CYS A 252 21.38 15.28 -4.79
N ARG A 253 21.28 16.01 -5.92
CA ARG A 253 20.38 17.18 -6.02
C ARG A 253 18.93 16.73 -6.17
N VAL A 254 17.98 17.58 -5.77
CA VAL A 254 16.53 17.30 -5.91
C VAL A 254 16.13 17.07 -7.38
N GLY A 255 16.74 17.78 -8.32
CA GLY A 255 16.51 17.58 -9.76
C GLY A 255 17.05 16.26 -10.32
N GLU A 256 17.93 15.57 -9.58
CA GLU A 256 18.56 14.30 -10.00
C GLU A 256 17.84 13.07 -9.44
N VAL A 257 16.85 13.28 -8.55
CA VAL A 257 16.18 12.22 -7.78
C VAL A 257 15.62 11.12 -8.68
N ALA A 258 14.89 11.48 -9.75
CA ALA A 258 14.28 10.50 -10.64
C ALA A 258 15.33 9.62 -11.33
N GLY A 259 16.38 10.22 -11.91
CA GLY A 259 17.45 9.48 -12.57
C GLY A 259 18.23 8.58 -11.59
N LYS A 260 18.52 9.10 -10.39
CA LYS A 260 19.24 8.35 -9.35
C LYS A 260 18.40 7.19 -8.80
N ALA A 261 17.09 7.39 -8.60
CA ALA A 261 16.17 6.34 -8.15
C ALA A 261 16.09 5.19 -9.17
N MET A 262 15.99 5.51 -10.46
CA MET A 262 15.98 4.51 -11.54
C MET A 262 17.29 3.73 -11.62
N ALA A 263 18.44 4.41 -11.43
CA ALA A 263 19.74 3.76 -11.39
C ALA A 263 19.84 2.80 -10.19
N LEU A 264 19.43 3.23 -9.00
CA LEU A 264 19.45 2.39 -7.80
C LEU A 264 18.50 1.20 -7.90
N ALA A 265 17.33 1.35 -8.52
CA ALA A 265 16.40 0.26 -8.77
C ALA A 265 17.01 -0.88 -9.61
N GLY A 266 18.03 -0.59 -10.43
CA GLY A 266 18.76 -1.57 -11.22
C GLY A 266 19.90 -2.29 -10.48
N THR A 267 20.19 -1.91 -9.23
CA THR A 267 21.30 -2.47 -8.44
C THR A 267 20.85 -3.60 -7.51
N VAL A 268 21.77 -4.51 -7.20
CA VAL A 268 21.57 -5.50 -6.12
C VAL A 268 21.57 -4.77 -4.78
N PRO A 269 20.62 -5.06 -3.87
CA PRO A 269 19.66 -6.15 -3.97
C PRO A 269 18.29 -5.80 -4.54
N LEU A 270 18.01 -4.54 -4.85
CA LEU A 270 16.69 -4.10 -5.29
C LEU A 270 16.23 -4.76 -6.60
N ARG A 271 17.18 -5.06 -7.49
CA ARG A 271 16.92 -5.76 -8.75
C ARG A 271 16.37 -7.18 -8.52
N ASP A 272 16.84 -7.85 -7.47
CA ASP A 272 16.62 -9.29 -7.24
C ASP A 272 15.74 -9.51 -5.99
N LEU A 273 14.77 -8.62 -5.80
CA LEU A 273 13.90 -8.57 -4.62
C LEU A 273 12.91 -9.76 -4.60
N GLY A 274 13.12 -10.72 -3.69
CA GLY A 274 12.14 -11.78 -3.40
C GLY A 274 11.07 -11.37 -2.38
N ASP A 275 10.14 -12.27 -2.06
CA ASP A 275 9.05 -12.01 -1.10
C ASP A 275 9.57 -11.56 0.28
N ALA A 276 10.60 -12.24 0.80
CA ALA A 276 11.25 -11.85 2.06
C ALA A 276 11.91 -10.46 1.97
N GLY A 277 12.44 -10.12 0.79
CA GLY A 277 13.02 -8.80 0.52
C GLY A 277 11.97 -7.70 0.52
N VAL A 278 10.78 -7.95 -0.07
CA VAL A 278 9.64 -7.04 -0.01
C VAL A 278 9.24 -6.79 1.44
N VAL A 279 9.07 -7.85 2.25
CA VAL A 279 8.71 -7.73 3.67
C VAL A 279 9.77 -6.95 4.45
N GLY A 280 11.05 -7.28 4.26
CA GLY A 280 12.16 -6.58 4.92
C GLY A 280 12.19 -5.09 4.56
N LEU A 281 11.99 -4.77 3.28
CA LEU A 281 11.94 -3.40 2.78
C LEU A 281 10.78 -2.61 3.38
N VAL A 282 9.58 -3.21 3.40
CA VAL A 282 8.37 -2.58 3.96
C VAL A 282 8.48 -2.35 5.46
N ARG A 283 9.19 -3.23 6.19
CA ARG A 283 9.40 -3.11 7.64
C ARG A 283 10.59 -2.25 8.04
N PHE A 284 11.36 -1.75 7.07
CA PHE A 284 12.66 -1.09 7.30
C PHE A 284 13.65 -1.96 8.07
N HIS A 285 13.58 -3.29 7.90
CA HIS A 285 14.67 -4.13 8.39
C HIS A 285 15.89 -3.87 7.53
N GLU A 286 16.97 -3.45 8.17
CA GLU A 286 18.28 -3.43 7.54
C GLU A 286 18.59 -4.86 7.13
N TRP A 287 18.82 -5.05 5.84
CA TRP A 287 19.47 -6.26 5.39
C TRP A 287 20.86 -6.07 5.92
N GLY A 288 21.23 -6.85 6.94
CA GLY A 288 22.60 -6.87 7.41
C GLY A 288 23.47 -6.85 6.17
N GLU A 289 24.31 -5.83 6.05
CA GLU A 289 25.51 -5.98 5.25
C GLU A 289 26.13 -7.23 5.85
N SER A 290 25.90 -8.38 5.21
CA SER A 290 26.75 -9.52 5.44
C SER A 290 28.10 -8.95 5.08
N GLU A 291 28.85 -8.58 6.11
CA GLU A 291 30.26 -8.28 6.00
C GLU A 291 30.84 -9.53 5.35
N ASP A 292 30.95 -9.50 4.02
CA ASP A 292 31.75 -10.43 3.26
C ASP A 292 33.19 -10.12 3.68
N VAL A 293 33.59 -10.76 4.78
CA VAL A 293 34.98 -11.01 5.20
C VAL A 293 35.45 -12.28 4.51
#